data_AF-A0A1F5YHJ4-F1
#
_entry.id   AF-A0A1F5YHJ4-F1
#
_cell.length_a   1.000
_cell.length_b   1.000
_cell.length_c   1.000
_cell.angle_alpha   90.00
_cell.angle_beta   90.00
_cell.angle_gamma   90.00
#
_symmetry.space_group_name_H-M   'P 1'
#
loop_
_entity.id
_entity.type
_entity.pdbx_description
1 polymer ?
#
loop_
_entity_poly.entity_id
_entity_poly.type
_entity_poly.pdbx_seq_one_letter_code
_entity_poly.pdbx_strand_id
1 'polypeptide(L)'
;MEWDNCVITFPGNIKVPTIQCFEVVFANILTTAISLATLALFVMLVIGGFKYMTAGGDPKTATSARQTITYAVVGIVLLALAFIIFRIIYAFTGVDVTKFKIETF
;
A
#
# COMPACT_ATOMS: atom_id res chain seq x y z
N MET A 1 14.65 9.37 -1.87
CA MET A 1 14.99 7.94 -2.07
C MET A 1 16.25 7.92 -2.89
N GLU A 2 17.41 7.75 -2.24
CA GLU A 2 18.71 7.69 -2.89
C GLU A 2 18.92 6.33 -3.56
N TRP A 3 18.94 6.32 -4.89
CA TRP A 3 19.42 5.20 -5.70
C TRP A 3 20.93 4.97 -5.55
N ASP A 4 21.65 5.92 -4.97
CA ASP A 4 23.09 5.81 -4.69
C ASP A 4 23.39 4.93 -3.46
N ASN A 5 22.42 4.66 -2.58
CA ASN A 5 22.64 3.86 -1.37
C ASN A 5 22.68 2.34 -1.61
N CYS A 6 22.29 1.87 -2.80
CA CYS A 6 22.29 0.44 -3.15
C CYS A 6 23.45 0.06 -4.10
N VAL A 7 24.29 1.04 -4.47
CA VAL A 7 25.35 0.90 -5.45
C VAL A 7 26.68 1.20 -4.76
N ILE A 8 27.59 0.23 -4.75
CA ILE A 8 28.96 0.48 -4.29
C ILE A 8 29.80 1.01 -5.46
N THR A 9 30.65 1.99 -5.17
CA THR A 9 31.57 2.55 -6.16
C THR A 9 32.96 1.98 -5.91
N PHE A 10 33.46 1.19 -6.87
CA PHE A 10 34.82 0.67 -6.83
C PHE A 10 35.82 1.75 -7.30
N PRO A 11 37.10 1.69 -6.86
CA PRO A 11 38.14 2.58 -7.36
C PRO A 11 38.21 2.46 -8.89
N GLY A 12 37.92 3.56 -9.59
CA GLY A 12 37.72 3.59 -11.05
C GLY A 12 36.34 4.06 -11.52
N ASN A 13 35.47 4.56 -10.63
CA ASN A 13 34.12 5.08 -10.95
C ASN A 13 33.19 4.04 -11.61
N ILE A 14 33.40 2.76 -11.31
CA ILE A 14 32.52 1.69 -11.78
C ILE A 14 31.43 1.50 -10.73
N LYS A 15 30.19 1.82 -11.10
CA LYS A 15 28.97 1.62 -10.31
C LYS A 15 28.43 0.22 -10.55
N VAL A 16 28.37 -0.62 -9.52
CA VAL A 16 27.68 -1.92 -9.62
C VAL A 16 26.51 -2.02 -8.65
N PRO A 17 25.33 -2.49 -9.11
CA PRO A 17 24.18 -2.68 -8.24
C PRO A 17 24.35 -3.90 -7.34
N THR A 18 24.16 -3.73 -6.04
CA THR A 18 24.13 -4.84 -5.08
C THR A 18 22.72 -5.42 -4.96
N ILE A 19 22.55 -6.56 -4.28
CA ILE A 19 21.24 -7.17 -4.02
C ILE A 19 20.28 -6.21 -3.27
N GLN A 20 20.83 -5.21 -2.57
CA GLN A 20 20.05 -4.14 -1.94
C GLN A 20 19.32 -3.25 -2.96
N CYS A 21 19.70 -3.22 -4.25
CA CYS A 21 18.94 -2.46 -5.23
C CYS A 21 17.57 -3.08 -5.53
N PHE A 22 17.40 -4.40 -5.34
CA PHE A 22 16.10 -5.04 -5.47
C PHE A 22 15.12 -4.53 -4.41
N GLU A 23 15.62 -4.24 -3.21
CA GLU A 23 14.86 -3.66 -2.11
C GLU A 23 14.27 -2.29 -2.47
N VAL A 24 15.08 -1.41 -3.08
CA VAL A 24 14.65 -0.07 -3.51
C VAL A 24 13.56 -0.17 -4.58
N VAL A 25 13.72 -1.08 -5.56
CA VAL A 25 12.73 -1.29 -6.62
C VAL A 25 11.42 -1.82 -6.03
N PHE A 26 11.48 -2.83 -5.16
CA PHE A 26 10.30 -3.42 -4.55
C PHE A 26 9.58 -2.42 -3.63
N ALA A 27 10.33 -1.68 -2.80
CA ALA A 27 9.78 -0.64 -1.94
C ALA A 27 9.09 0.46 -2.77
N ASN A 28 9.71 0.92 -3.86
CA ASN A 28 9.15 1.95 -4.72
C ASN A 28 7.84 1.50 -5.40
N ILE A 29 7.80 0.25 -5.87
CA ILE A 29 6.59 -0.34 -6.46
C ILE A 29 5.49 -0.44 -5.40
N LEU A 30 5.80 -0.94 -4.21
CA LEU A 30 4.84 -1.11 -3.13
C LEU A 30 4.27 0.24 -2.66
N THR A 31 5.11 1.25 -2.43
CA THR A 31 4.66 2.59 -2.00
C THR A 31 3.78 3.26 -3.05
N THR A 32 4.16 3.12 -4.34
CA THR A 32 3.37 3.64 -5.45
C THR A 32 2.04 2.91 -5.56
N ALA A 33 2.03 1.58 -5.47
CA ALA A 33 0.81 0.78 -5.51
C ALA A 33 -0.14 1.09 -4.34
N ILE A 34 0.36 1.24 -3.12
CA ILE A 34 -0.44 1.57 -1.94
C ILE A 34 -1.06 2.97 -2.07
N SER A 35 -0.30 3.95 -2.56
CA SER A 35 -0.82 5.31 -2.78
C SER A 35 -1.96 5.34 -3.81
N LEU A 36 -1.80 4.60 -4.92
CA LEU A 36 -2.83 4.49 -5.96
C LEU A 36 -4.05 3.70 -5.48
N ALA A 37 -3.85 2.60 -4.74
CA ALA A 37 -4.93 1.81 -4.16
C ALA A 37 -5.75 2.65 -3.17
N THR A 38 -5.10 3.46 -2.33
CA THR A 38 -5.77 4.34 -1.37
C THR A 38 -6.62 5.39 -2.08
N LEU A 39 -6.09 6.01 -3.13
CA LEU A 39 -6.83 6.97 -3.95
C LEU A 39 -8.04 6.32 -4.64
N ALA A 40 -7.87 5.14 -5.24
CA ALA A 40 -8.93 4.41 -5.93
C ALA A 40 -10.05 3.99 -4.97
N LEU A 41 -9.70 3.49 -3.78
CA LEU A 41 -10.67 3.13 -2.73
C LEU A 41 -11.47 4.36 -2.28
N PHE A 42 -10.82 5.51 -2.12
CA PHE A 42 -11.51 6.76 -1.76
C PHE A 42 -12.55 7.17 -2.81
N VAL A 43 -12.19 7.11 -4.10
CA VAL A 43 -13.12 7.43 -5.20
C VAL A 43 -14.28 6.44 -5.28
N MET A 44 -14.03 5.13 -5.12
CA MET A 44 -15.09 4.13 -5.08
C MET A 44 -16.06 4.34 -3.92
N LEU A 45 -15.57 4.78 -2.75
CA LEU A 45 -16.41 5.06 -1.59
C LEU A 45 -17.34 6.25 -1.86
N VAL A 46 -16.83 7.32 -2.47
CA VAL A 46 -17.63 8.49 -2.85
C VAL A 46 -18.71 8.11 -3.87
N ILE A 47 -18.34 7.41 -4.95
CA ILE A 47 -19.29 7.00 -5.99
C ILE A 47 -20.32 5.99 -5.45
N GLY A 48 -19.89 5.03 -4.63
CA GLY A 48 -20.78 4.07 -3.97
C GLY A 48 -21.75 4.74 -3.00
N GLY A 49 -21.27 5.74 -2.24
CA GLY A 49 -22.07 6.57 -1.36
C GLY A 49 -23.13 7.37 -2.11
N PHE A 50 -22.74 8.08 -3.17
CA PHE A 50 -23.69 8.82 -4.02
C PHE A 50 -24.73 7.91 -4.66
N LYS A 51 -24.31 6.75 -5.19
CA LYS A 51 -25.22 5.76 -5.78
C LYS A 51 -26.20 5.17 -4.77
N TYR A 52 -25.80 5.04 -3.50
CA TYR A 52 -26.69 4.60 -2.43
C TYR A 52 -27.73 5.68 -2.06
N MET A 53 -27.32 6.95 -2.00
CA MET A 53 -28.24 8.05 -1.71
C MET A 53 -29.24 8.32 -2.84
N THR A 54 -28.85 8.15 -4.10
CA THR A 54 -29.73 8.38 -5.27
C THR A 54 -30.63 7.19 -5.62
N ALA A 55 -30.52 6.06 -4.90
CA ALA A 55 -31.28 4.85 -5.18
C ALA A 55 -32.79 4.97 -4.95
N GLY A 56 -33.25 6.00 -4.21
CA GLY A 56 -34.58 6.64 -4.34
C GLY A 56 -35.86 5.78 -4.23
N GLY A 57 -35.78 4.47 -4.01
CA GLY A 57 -36.93 3.56 -3.96
C GLY A 57 -36.81 2.26 -4.77
N ASP A 58 -35.77 2.07 -5.59
CA ASP A 58 -35.57 0.80 -6.32
C ASP A 58 -34.71 -0.19 -5.49
N PRO A 59 -35.27 -1.34 -5.04
CA PRO A 59 -34.56 -2.27 -4.17
C PRO A 59 -33.33 -2.91 -4.84
N LYS A 60 -33.28 -2.99 -6.18
CA LYS A 60 -32.12 -3.54 -6.89
C LYS A 60 -30.90 -2.61 -6.81
N THR A 61 -31.12 -1.32 -7.01
CA THR A 61 -30.03 -0.32 -6.97
C THR A 61 -29.56 -0.08 -5.54
N ALA A 62 -30.47 -0.09 -4.56
CA ALA A 62 -30.14 0.00 -3.15
C ALA A 62 -29.29 -1.20 -2.68
N THR A 63 -29.65 -2.42 -3.10
CA THR A 63 -28.88 -3.63 -2.74
C THR A 63 -27.49 -3.63 -3.36
N SER A 64 -27.38 -3.28 -4.64
CA SER A 64 -26.09 -3.16 -5.33
C SER A 64 -25.20 -2.08 -4.70
N ALA A 65 -25.77 -0.92 -4.36
CA ALA A 65 -25.02 0.17 -3.75
C ALA A 65 -24.55 -0.18 -2.31
N ARG A 66 -25.37 -0.88 -1.52
CA ARG A 66 -24.93 -1.43 -0.22
C ARG A 66 -23.76 -2.37 -0.36
N GLN A 67 -23.81 -3.29 -1.33
CA GLN A 67 -22.69 -4.19 -1.58
C GLN A 67 -21.42 -3.42 -1.96
N THR A 68 -21.51 -2.43 -2.86
CA THR A 68 -20.37 -1.58 -3.23
C THR A 68 -19.78 -0.84 -2.03
N ILE A 69 -20.62 -0.26 -1.16
CA ILE A 69 -20.16 0.40 0.06
C ILE A 69 -19.51 -0.60 1.02
N THR A 70 -20.13 -1.76 1.24
CA THR A 70 -19.55 -2.81 2.11
C THR A 70 -18.19 -3.24 1.61
N TYR A 71 -18.00 -3.47 0.29
CA TYR A 71 -16.70 -3.81 -0.26
C TYR A 71 -15.67 -2.69 -0.10
N ALA A 72 -16.06 -1.43 -0.31
CA ALA A 72 -15.16 -0.29 -0.10
C ALA A 72 -14.74 -0.15 1.38
N VAL A 73 -15.68 -0.32 2.31
CA VAL A 73 -15.42 -0.30 3.76
C VAL A 73 -14.53 -1.47 4.17
N VAL A 74 -14.84 -2.68 3.69
CA VAL A 74 -14.03 -3.88 3.97
C VAL A 74 -12.60 -3.69 3.46
N GLY A 75 -12.40 -3.10 2.28
CA GLY A 75 -11.06 -2.80 1.75
C GLY A 75 -10.26 -1.86 2.65
N ILE A 76 -10.88 -0.80 3.17
CA ILE A 76 -10.22 0.15 4.10
C ILE A 76 -9.91 -0.53 5.42
N VAL A 77 -10.85 -1.31 5.96
CA VAL A 77 -10.64 -2.07 7.19
C VAL A 77 -9.49 -3.06 7.04
N LEU A 78 -9.39 -3.73 5.89
CA LEU A 78 -8.29 -4.66 5.58
C LEU A 78 -6.92 -3.96 5.59
N LEU A 79 -6.82 -2.78 4.99
CA LEU A 79 -5.59 -1.97 5.03
C LEU A 79 -5.23 -1.56 6.47
N ALA A 80 -6.21 -1.14 7.26
CA ALA A 80 -6.00 -0.79 8.66
C ALA A 80 -5.54 -2.00 9.50
N LEU A 81 -6.16 -3.17 9.29
CA LEU A 81 -5.75 -4.42 9.94
C LEU A 81 -4.35 -4.85 9.54
N ALA A 82 -3.97 -4.73 8.26
CA ALA A 82 -2.61 -5.01 7.82
C ALA A 82 -1.58 -4.13 8.56
N PHE A 83 -1.88 -2.84 8.74
CA PHE A 83 -1.00 -1.94 9.49
C PHE A 83 -0.86 -2.34 10.97
N ILE A 84 -1.94 -2.78 11.61
CA ILE A 84 -1.92 -3.30 12.98
C ILE A 84 -1.04 -4.56 13.06
N ILE A 85 -1.20 -5.49 12.13
CA ILE A 85 -0.40 -6.72 12.07
C ILE A 85 1.09 -6.38 11.90
N PHE A 86 1.45 -5.46 11.00
CA PHE A 86 2.83 -5.01 10.84
C PHE A 86 3.39 -4.36 12.11
N ARG A 87 2.58 -3.59 12.85
CA ARG A 87 3.00 -2.98 14.11
C ARG A 87 3.25 -4.02 15.22
N ILE A 88 2.46 -5.09 15.25
CA ILE A 88 2.67 -6.20 16.17
C ILE A 88 3.98 -6.91 15.82
N ILE A 89 4.22 -7.20 14.54
CA ILE A 89 5.47 -7.81 14.07
C ILE A 89 6.67 -6.91 14.43
N TYR A 90 6.56 -5.59 14.22
CA TYR A 90 7.58 -4.64 14.65
C TYR A 90 7.86 -4.71 16.15
N ALA A 91 6.82 -4.78 17.00
CA ALA A 91 6.99 -4.86 18.44
C ALA A 91 7.70 -6.15 18.90
N PHE A 92 7.52 -7.26 18.19
CA PHE A 92 8.17 -8.53 18.51
C PHE A 92 9.58 -8.67 17.93
N THR A 93 9.81 -8.17 16.71
CA THR A 93 11.09 -8.35 15.99
C THR A 93 12.02 -7.14 16.09
N GLY A 94 11.54 -5.96 16.49
CA GLY A 94 12.31 -4.72 16.54
C GLY A 94 12.74 -4.16 15.17
N VAL A 95 12.37 -4.82 14.08
CA VAL A 95 12.73 -4.48 12.70
C VAL A 95 11.52 -3.90 11.99
N ASP A 96 11.69 -2.73 11.36
CA ASP A 96 10.66 -2.06 10.56
C ASP A 96 10.35 -2.86 9.28
N VAL A 97 9.41 -3.79 9.35
CA VAL A 97 8.96 -4.61 8.18
C VAL A 97 8.30 -3.80 7.06
N THR A 98 8.02 -2.52 7.29
CA THR A 98 7.52 -1.58 6.26
C THR A 98 8.64 -0.83 5.54
N LYS A 99 9.85 -0.89 6.09
CA LYS A 99 11.09 -0.53 5.41
C LYS A 99 11.93 -1.77 5.35
N PHE A 100 11.76 -2.55 4.28
CA PHE A 100 12.82 -3.45 3.89
C PHE A 100 14.06 -2.56 3.76
N LYS A 101 14.94 -2.67 4.76
CA LYS A 101 16.24 -2.06 4.89
C LYS A 101 17.10 -3.21 5.39
N ILE A 102 17.76 -3.91 4.48
CA ILE A 102 18.77 -4.89 4.86
C ILE A 102 19.89 -4.09 5.53
N GLU A 103 19.86 -4.02 6.86
CA GLU A 103 20.97 -3.53 7.67
C GLU A 103 22.14 -4.51 7.46
N THR A 104 22.92 -4.27 6.42
CA THR A 104 24.28 -4.78 6.35
C THR A 104 25.11 -3.94 7.32
N PHE A 105 25.77 -4.60 8.27
CA PHE A 105 26.87 -4.03 9.04
C PHE A 105 27.93 -3.39 8.12
#